data_AF-A0A845JSZ2-F1
#
_entry.id   AF-A0A845JSZ2-F1
#
_cell.length_a   1.000
_cell.length_b   1.000
_cell.length_c   1.000
_cell.angle_alpha   90.00
_cell.angle_beta   90.00
_cell.angle_gamma   90.00
#
_symmetry.space_group_name_H-M   'P 1'
#
loop_
_entity.id
_entity.type
_entity.pdbx_description
1 polymer ?
#
loop_
_entity_poly.entity_id
_entity_poly.type
_entity_poly.pdbx_seq_one_letter_code
_entity_poly.pdbx_strand_id
1 'polypeptide(L)' 'MLDIFFDPEGKQIKIHYQGACGSCPSSTTGTLQYIEQFLKEAISPDLEVHAN' A
#
# COMPACT_ATOMS: atom_id res chain seq x y z
N MET A 1 -9.61 4.27 -6.69
CA MET A 1 -8.51 3.96 -7.63
C MET A 1 -7.29 3.65 -6.79
N LEU A 2 -6.54 2.60 -7.12
CA LEU A 2 -5.31 2.23 -6.41
C LEU A 2 -4.16 2.40 -7.40
N ASP A 3 -3.34 3.42 -7.18
CA ASP A 3 -2.14 3.65 -7.98
C ASP A 3 -0.93 3.16 -7.19
N ILE A 4 -0.13 2.29 -7.81
CA ILE A 4 1.05 1.67 -7.21
C ILE A 4 2.28 2.21 -7.92
N PHE A 5 3.18 2.85 -7.17
CA PHE A 5 4.46 3.36 -7.67
C PHE A 5 5.61 2.65 -6.95
N PHE A 6 6.51 2.08 -7.73
CA PHE A 6 7.72 1.44 -7.23
C PHE A 6 8.87 2.44 -7.23
N ASP A 7 9.69 2.40 -6.18
CA ASP A 7 10.96 3.10 -6.20
C ASP A 7 11.98 2.37 -7.12
N PRO A 8 13.04 3.05 -7.57
CA PRO A 8 14.03 2.47 -8.47
C PRO A 8 14.79 1.27 -7.89
N GLU A 9 14.83 1.15 -6.56
CA GLU A 9 15.53 0.07 -5.84
C GLU A 9 14.60 -1.11 -5.49
N GLY A 10 13.28 -0.98 -5.73
CA GLY A 10 12.28 -2.04 -5.55
C GLY A 10 11.99 -2.43 -4.10
N LYS A 11 12.35 -1.56 -3.15
CA LYS A 11 12.19 -1.79 -1.70
C LYS A 11 11.01 -1.05 -1.11
N GLN A 12 10.56 0.00 -1.77
CA GLN A 12 9.48 0.86 -1.32
C GLN A 12 8.40 0.95 -2.38
N ILE A 13 7.17 0.77 -1.92
CA ILE A 13 5.98 0.98 -2.72
C ILE A 13 5.20 2.15 -2.13
N LYS A 14 4.93 3.13 -2.98
CA LYS A 14 3.99 4.20 -2.68
C LYS A 14 2.64 3.84 -3.26
N ILE A 15 1.61 3.89 -2.42
CA ILE A 15 0.24 3.67 -2.84
C ILE A 15 -0.60 4.89 -2.58
N HIS A 16 -1.29 5.30 -3.63
CA HIS A 16 -2.39 6.24 -3.53
C HIS A 16 -3.68 5.44 -3.51
N TYR A 17 -4.25 5.27 -2.32
CA TYR A 17 -5.48 4.54 -2.11
C TYR A 17 -6.65 5.49 -1.92
N GLN A 18 -7.41 5.72 -2.99
CA GLN A 18 -8.71 6.36 -2.90
C GLN A 18 -9.76 5.31 -2.59
N GLY A 19 -9.92 4.99 -1.30
CA GLY A 19 -10.99 4.12 -0.81
C GLY A 19 -12.39 4.66 -1.14
N ALA A 20 -13.43 3.84 -0.92
CA ALA A 20 -14.81 4.21 -1.28
C ALA A 20 -15.36 5.42 -0.48
N CYS A 21 -14.91 5.57 0.77
CA CYS A 21 -15.15 6.76 1.60
C CYS A 21 -13.83 7.54 1.67
N GLY A 22 -13.70 8.63 0.90
CA GLY A 22 -12.47 9.44 0.83
C GLY A 22 -12.02 10.08 2.15
N SER A 23 -12.76 9.89 3.24
CA SER A 23 -12.54 10.51 4.55
C SER A 23 -12.71 9.56 5.74
N CYS A 24 -12.83 8.24 5.53
CA CYS A 24 -13.01 7.27 6.61
C CYS A 24 -11.65 6.64 7.00
N PRO A 25 -10.91 7.17 8.00
CA PRO A 25 -9.56 6.69 8.37
C PRO A 25 -9.54 5.22 8.81
N SER A 26 -10.65 4.71 9.36
CA SER A 26 -10.76 3.30 9.79
C SER A 26 -10.77 2.31 8.63
N SER A 27 -11.31 2.69 7.46
CA SER A 27 -11.34 1.82 6.27
C SER A 27 -10.01 1.83 5.53
N THR A 28 -9.20 2.87 5.71
CA THR A 28 -7.91 3.03 5.00
C THR A 28 -6.82 2.20 5.68
N THR A 29 -6.70 2.24 7.01
CA THR A 29 -5.59 1.57 7.73
C THR A 29 -5.59 0.05 7.56
N GLY A 30 -6.73 -0.61 7.77
CA GLY A 30 -6.80 -2.08 7.65
C GLY A 30 -6.56 -2.58 6.23
N THR A 31 -7.04 -1.85 5.23
CA THR A 31 -6.80 -2.18 3.82
C THR A 31 -5.35 -1.97 3.42
N LEU A 32 -4.70 -0.89 3.86
CA LEU A 32 -3.28 -0.66 3.61
C LEU A 32 -2.40 -1.74 4.24
N GLN A 33 -2.71 -2.16 5.47
CA GLN A 33 -2.00 -3.27 6.14
C GLN A 33 -2.15 -4.59 5.40
N TYR A 34 -3.35 -4.89 4.89
CA TYR A 34 -3.57 -6.09 4.07
C TYR A 34 -2.76 -6.04 2.77
N ILE A 35 -2.75 -4.90 2.09
CA ILE A 35 -1.98 -4.69 0.85
C ILE A 35 -0.48 -4.89 1.12
N GLU A 36 0.04 -4.33 2.22
CA GLU A 36 1.44 -4.50 2.61
C GLU A 36 1.80 -5.97 2.84
N GLN A 37 0.99 -6.70 3.60
CA GLN A 37 1.23 -8.13 3.83
C GLN A 37 1.20 -8.93 2.52
N PHE A 38 0.18 -8.69 1.69
CA PHE A 38 0.07 -9.35 0.41
C PHE A 38 1.30 -9.11 -0.49
N LEU A 39 1.81 -7.89 -0.55
CA LEU A 39 3.00 -7.55 -1.34
C LEU A 39 4.27 -8.15 -0.75
N LYS A 40 4.38 -8.22 0.58
CA LYS A 40 5.51 -8.89 1.25
C LYS A 40 5.57 -10.38 0.93
N GLU A 41 4.42 -11.05 0.91
CA GLU A 41 4.31 -12.46 0.54
C GLU A 41 4.55 -12.71 -0.96
N ALA A 42 4.04 -11.83 -1.82
CA ALA A 42 4.09 -12.02 -3.27
C ALA A 42 5.41 -11.60 -3.92
N ILE A 43 6.12 -10.62 -3.35
CA ILE A 43 7.29 -9.98 -3.99
C ILE A 43 8.55 -10.14 -3.12
N SER A 44 8.55 -9.58 -1.91
CA SER A 44 9.70 -9.61 -1.01
C SER A 44 9.30 -9.25 0.43
N PRO A 45 9.76 -10.01 1.44
CA PRO A 45 9.42 -9.72 2.85
C PRO A 45 9.92 -8.37 3.35
N ASP A 46 10.92 -7.79 2.69
CA ASP A 46 11.59 -6.54 3.10
C ASP A 46 10.88 -5.28 2.58
N LEU A 47 9.75 -5.45 1.90
CA LEU A 47 9.10 -4.39 1.16
C LEU A 47 8.27 -3.49 2.08
N GLU A 48 8.42 -2.18 1.98
CA GLU A 48 7.69 -1.20 2.79
C GLU A 48 6.64 -0.45 1.98
N VAL A 49 5.46 -0.26 2.58
CA VAL A 49 4.32 0.38 1.94
C VAL A 49 4.01 1.71 2.60
N HIS A 50 3.99 2.77 1.78
CA HIS A 50 3.68 4.13 2.24
C HIS A 50 2.43 4.65 1.54
N ALA A 51 1.45 5.06 2.34
CA ALA A 51 0.30 5.82 1.85
C ALA A 51 0.68 7.28 1.68
N ASN A 52 0.23 7.89 0.57
CA ASN A 52 0.45 9.30 0.25
C ASN A 52 -0.88 10.01 -0.04
#